data_AF-A0A2S6QVK9-F1
#
_entry.id   AF-A0A2S6QVK9-F1
#
_cell.length_a   1.000
_cell.length_b   1.000
_cell.length_c   1.000
_cell.angle_alpha   90.00
_cell.angle_beta   90.00
_cell.angle_gamma   90.00
#
_symmetry.space_group_name_H-M   'P 1'
#
loop_
_entity.id
_entity.type
_entity.pdbx_description
1 polymer ?
#
loop_
_entity_poly.entity_id
_entity_poly.type
_entity_poly.pdbx_seq_one_letter_code
_entity_poly.pdbx_strand_id
1 'polypeptide(L)'
;PVLFTAGAALVYSFIFPLAWRFFLGFQSSGIDGGLAIELEAKVNEYLSLVLKLMFAFGLAFQLPVALTLMARAGLVTSKGLAQNRKYSIVIAFVAAAILTPPDIISQIGLGLPILVLYEISIVLARMAEKKRAKREQEEEEKLNEVLKGTDGEQATSTDPDDDDNFDETDFNDTR
;
A
#
# COMPACT_ATOMS: atom_id res chain seq x y z
N PRO A 1 -6.34 8.50 9.63
CA PRO A 1 -6.39 9.97 9.77
C PRO A 1 -5.18 10.67 9.12
N VAL A 2 -3.94 10.31 9.49
CA VAL A 2 -2.72 11.02 9.08
C VAL A 2 -2.51 11.05 7.54
N LEU A 3 -2.78 9.96 6.82
CA LEU A 3 -2.66 9.91 5.36
C LEU A 3 -3.65 10.86 4.64
N PHE A 4 -4.84 11.03 5.20
CA PHE A 4 -5.86 11.93 4.66
C PHE A 4 -5.46 13.39 4.89
N THR A 5 -4.97 13.72 6.09
CA THR A 5 -4.46 15.07 6.41
C THR A 5 -3.22 15.41 5.59
N ALA A 6 -2.29 14.46 5.42
CA ALA A 6 -1.11 14.61 4.55
C ALA A 6 -1.52 14.82 3.09
N GLY A 7 -2.56 14.13 2.63
CA GLY A 7 -3.09 14.33 1.29
C GLY A 7 -3.77 15.68 1.08
N ALA A 8 -4.58 16.11 2.03
CA ALA A 8 -5.17 17.44 2.02
C ALA A 8 -4.09 18.55 2.02
N ALA A 9 -3.02 18.38 2.81
CA ALA A 9 -1.90 19.32 2.84
C ALA A 9 -1.13 19.37 1.51
N LEU A 10 -0.96 18.22 0.84
CA LEU A 10 -0.32 18.14 -0.47
C LEU A 10 -1.19 18.77 -1.57
N VAL A 11 -2.50 18.52 -1.54
CA VAL A 11 -3.45 19.18 -2.45
C VAL A 11 -3.41 20.70 -2.25
N TYR A 12 -3.47 21.19 -1.02
CA TYR A 12 -3.38 22.62 -0.74
C TYR A 12 -2.05 23.22 -1.20
N SER A 13 -0.92 22.54 -0.95
CA SER A 13 0.40 23.11 -1.27
C SER A 13 0.75 23.08 -2.76
N PHE A 14 0.22 22.14 -3.55
CA PHE A 14 0.59 21.98 -4.96
C PHE A 14 -0.55 22.31 -5.93
N ILE A 15 -1.81 22.03 -5.60
CA ILE A 15 -2.94 22.22 -6.52
C ILE A 15 -3.40 23.68 -6.54
N PHE A 16 -3.45 24.35 -5.39
CA PHE A 16 -3.76 25.79 -5.36
C PHE A 16 -2.80 26.64 -6.20
N PRO A 17 -1.46 26.54 -6.06
CA PRO A 17 -0.56 27.33 -6.90
C PRO A 17 -0.64 26.96 -8.38
N LEU A 18 -0.92 25.69 -8.71
CA LEU A 18 -1.10 25.27 -10.10
C LEU A 18 -2.39 25.83 -10.71
N ALA A 19 -3.50 25.75 -9.97
CA ALA A 19 -4.78 26.31 -10.37
C ALA A 19 -4.69 27.84 -10.54
N TRP A 20 -3.91 28.51 -9.69
CA TRP A 20 -3.66 29.95 -9.80
C TRP A 20 -2.84 30.31 -11.04
N ARG A 21 -1.80 29.54 -11.37
CA ARG A 21 -1.00 29.76 -12.61
C ARG A 21 -1.83 29.53 -13.87
N PHE A 22 -2.70 28.54 -13.85
CA PHE A 22 -3.64 28.28 -14.94
C PHE A 22 -4.65 29.41 -15.11
N PHE A 23 -5.23 29.90 -14.01
CA PHE A 23 -6.13 31.05 -14.01
C PHE A 23 -5.46 32.32 -14.57
N LEU A 24 -4.21 32.59 -14.17
CA LEU A 24 -3.42 33.69 -14.74
C LEU A 24 -3.12 33.49 -16.24
N GLY A 25 -2.98 32.25 -16.70
CA GLY A 25 -2.83 31.92 -18.12
C GLY A 25 -4.05 32.34 -18.96
N PHE A 26 -5.26 32.16 -18.44
CA PHE A 26 -6.48 32.67 -19.07
C PHE A 26 -6.63 34.19 -18.99
N GLN A 27 -6.03 34.81 -17.99
CA GLN A 27 -6.01 36.28 -17.89
C GLN A 27 -5.18 36.91 -19.01
N SER A 28 -4.18 36.20 -19.56
CA SER A 28 -3.35 36.69 -20.67
C SER A 28 -4.01 36.57 -22.05
N SER A 29 -5.07 35.78 -22.20
CA SER A 29 -5.77 35.58 -23.49
C SER A 29 -6.83 36.65 -23.78
N GLY A 30 -7.04 37.61 -22.88
CA GLY A 30 -8.04 38.67 -23.00
C GLY A 30 -7.42 40.06 -23.10
N ILE A 31 -6.67 40.32 -24.17
CA ILE A 31 -6.44 41.70 -24.63
C ILE A 31 -7.47 41.94 -25.72
N ASP A 32 -8.65 42.42 -25.31
CA ASP A 32 -9.51 43.39 -26.00
C ASP A 32 -10.96 43.24 -25.51
N GLY A 33 -11.52 44.36 -25.05
CA GLY A 33 -12.69 44.43 -24.18
C GLY A 33 -13.97 43.73 -24.67
N GLY A 34 -14.71 43.15 -23.72
CA GLY A 34 -16.08 42.71 -23.98
C GLY A 34 -16.75 42.00 -22.80
N LEU A 35 -17.52 42.76 -22.01
CA LEU A 35 -18.73 42.34 -21.27
C LEU A 35 -18.63 41.22 -20.21
N ALA A 36 -19.54 41.27 -19.23
CA ALA A 36 -19.60 40.38 -18.05
C ALA A 36 -19.62 38.86 -18.35
N ILE A 37 -19.87 38.45 -19.59
CA ILE A 37 -19.88 37.05 -20.04
C ILE A 37 -18.50 36.39 -19.93
N GLU A 38 -17.40 37.16 -20.06
CA GLU A 38 -16.06 36.59 -19.87
C GLU A 38 -15.75 36.22 -18.42
N LEU A 39 -16.29 36.95 -17.45
CA LEU A 39 -16.05 36.65 -16.03
C LEU A 39 -16.77 35.36 -15.61
N GLU A 40 -18.00 35.15 -16.08
CA GLU A 40 -18.74 33.91 -15.83
C GLU A 40 -18.06 32.69 -16.48
N ALA A 41 -17.61 32.82 -17.73
CA ALA A 41 -16.88 31.76 -18.42
C ALA A 41 -15.56 31.40 -17.69
N LYS A 42 -14.78 32.41 -17.26
CA LYS A 42 -13.51 32.20 -16.53
C LYS A 42 -13.71 31.51 -15.17
N VAL A 43 -14.74 31.90 -14.41
CA VAL A 43 -15.06 31.25 -13.13
C VAL A 43 -15.53 29.81 -13.34
N ASN A 44 -16.36 29.55 -14.36
CA ASN A 44 -16.84 28.21 -14.66
C ASN A 44 -15.70 27.27 -15.10
N GLU A 45 -14.77 27.76 -15.95
CA GLU A 45 -13.58 26.99 -16.35
C GLU A 45 -12.66 26.70 -15.17
N TYR A 46 -12.43 27.70 -14.30
CA TYR A 46 -11.66 27.52 -13.07
C TYR A 46 -12.30 26.47 -12.14
N LEU A 47 -13.59 26.60 -11.84
CA LEU A 47 -14.31 25.68 -10.98
C LEU A 47 -14.30 24.26 -11.57
N SER A 48 -14.55 24.14 -12.88
CA SER A 48 -14.50 22.86 -13.59
C SER A 48 -13.12 22.21 -13.52
N LEU A 49 -12.03 22.98 -13.68
CA LEU A 49 -10.68 22.48 -13.51
C LEU A 49 -10.46 22.00 -12.07
N VAL A 50 -10.74 22.85 -11.07
CA VAL A 50 -10.53 22.52 -9.65
C VAL A 50 -11.30 21.26 -9.26
N LEU A 51 -12.55 21.11 -9.71
CA LEU A 51 -13.36 19.91 -9.48
C LEU A 51 -12.73 18.67 -10.12
N LYS A 52 -12.29 18.75 -11.39
CA LYS A 52 -11.61 17.65 -12.09
C LYS A 52 -10.31 17.25 -11.38
N LEU A 53 -9.49 18.24 -11.01
CA LEU A 53 -8.24 18.00 -10.28
C LEU A 53 -8.52 17.36 -8.92
N MET A 54 -9.46 17.91 -8.14
CA MET A 54 -9.83 17.37 -6.83
C MET A 54 -10.31 15.91 -6.93
N PHE A 55 -11.11 15.58 -7.94
CA PHE A 55 -11.56 14.20 -8.17
C PHE A 55 -10.40 13.27 -8.54
N ALA A 56 -9.55 13.65 -9.49
CA ALA A 56 -8.45 12.80 -9.93
C ALA A 56 -7.35 12.65 -8.87
N PHE A 57 -7.02 13.71 -8.13
CA PHE A 57 -6.10 13.61 -7.00
C PHE A 57 -6.70 12.77 -5.89
N GLY A 58 -7.98 12.94 -5.56
CA GLY A 58 -8.68 12.07 -4.61
C GLY A 58 -8.56 10.59 -4.99
N LEU A 59 -8.74 10.28 -6.28
CA LEU A 59 -8.56 8.93 -6.82
C LEU A 59 -7.08 8.48 -6.77
N ALA A 60 -6.14 9.35 -7.12
CA ALA A 60 -4.70 9.05 -7.05
C ALA A 60 -4.24 8.77 -5.61
N PHE A 61 -4.83 9.43 -4.62
CA PHE A 61 -4.59 9.17 -3.19
C PHE A 61 -5.10 7.81 -2.72
N GLN A 62 -5.91 7.10 -3.51
CA GLN A 62 -6.26 5.71 -3.24
C GLN A 62 -5.15 4.74 -3.67
N LEU A 63 -4.26 5.12 -4.59
CA LEU A 63 -3.17 4.26 -5.07
C LEU A 63 -2.25 3.78 -3.93
N PRO A 64 -1.76 4.63 -3.00
CA PRO A 64 -0.95 4.17 -1.88
C PRO A 64 -1.65 3.12 -1.01
N VAL A 65 -2.92 3.33 -0.72
CA VAL A 65 -3.70 2.41 0.11
C VAL A 65 -3.96 1.11 -0.64
N ALA A 66 -4.44 1.18 -1.88
CA ALA A 66 -4.75 0.02 -2.71
C ALA A 66 -3.53 -0.87 -2.95
N LEU A 67 -2.39 -0.27 -3.33
CA LEU A 67 -1.16 -1.01 -3.58
C LEU A 67 -0.60 -1.64 -2.30
N THR A 68 -0.67 -0.94 -1.17
CA THR A 68 -0.23 -1.50 0.12
C THR A 68 -1.10 -2.68 0.55
N LEU A 69 -2.42 -2.61 0.31
CA LEU A 69 -3.33 -3.71 0.60
C LEU A 69 -3.09 -4.92 -0.31
N MET A 70 -2.90 -4.70 -1.61
CA MET A 70 -2.57 -5.77 -2.54
C MET A 70 -1.22 -6.42 -2.21
N ALA A 71 -0.22 -5.63 -1.79
CA ALA A 71 1.07 -6.15 -1.35
C ALA A 71 0.95 -6.97 -0.05
N ARG A 72 0.11 -6.51 0.88
CA ARG A 72 -0.21 -7.27 2.10
C ARG A 72 -0.92 -8.59 1.79
N ALA A 73 -1.76 -8.63 0.76
CA ALA A 73 -2.44 -9.84 0.30
C ALA A 73 -1.52 -10.77 -0.53
N GLY A 74 -0.30 -10.34 -0.88
CA GLY A 74 0.63 -11.10 -1.71
C GLY A 74 0.31 -11.07 -3.22
N LEU A 75 -0.64 -10.24 -3.67
CA LEU A 75 -1.03 -10.12 -5.09
C LEU A 75 0.00 -9.36 -5.93
N VAL A 76 0.71 -8.42 -5.30
CA VAL A 76 1.76 -7.62 -5.93
C VAL A 76 2.99 -7.60 -5.06
N THR A 77 4.16 -7.48 -5.69
CA THR A 77 5.44 -7.35 -5.00
C THR A 77 6.05 -5.98 -5.21
N SER A 78 6.76 -5.47 -4.21
CA SER A 78 7.45 -4.19 -4.24
C SER A 78 8.50 -4.16 -5.36
N LYS A 79 9.12 -5.30 -5.65
CA LYS A 79 10.01 -5.49 -6.80
C LYS A 79 9.28 -5.39 -8.14
N GLY A 80 8.11 -6.00 -8.27
CA GLY A 80 7.28 -5.89 -9.48
C GLY A 80 6.77 -4.48 -9.73
N LEU A 81 6.34 -3.79 -8.66
CA LEU A 81 5.98 -2.38 -8.72
C LEU A 81 7.17 -1.50 -9.13
N ALA A 82 8.35 -1.75 -8.57
CA ALA A 82 9.56 -1.01 -8.94
C ALA A 82 10.02 -1.28 -10.38
N GLN A 83 9.79 -2.46 -10.95
CA GLN A 83 10.08 -2.73 -12.36
C GLN A 83 9.12 -2.01 -13.32
N ASN A 84 7.88 -1.77 -12.86
CA ASN A 84 6.82 -1.16 -13.65
C ASN A 84 6.75 0.38 -13.52
N ARG A 85 7.80 1.03 -13.00
CA ARG A 85 7.91 2.50 -12.88
C ARG A 85 7.61 3.23 -14.18
N LYS A 86 8.09 2.70 -15.31
CA LYS A 86 7.86 3.27 -16.65
C LYS A 86 6.37 3.37 -17.00
N TYR A 87 5.56 2.41 -16.57
CA TYR A 87 4.12 2.43 -16.82
C TYR A 87 3.41 3.49 -15.97
N SER A 88 3.80 3.62 -14.70
CA SER A 88 3.26 4.65 -13.81
C SER A 88 3.58 6.06 -14.29
N ILE A 89 4.77 6.27 -14.85
CA ILE A 89 5.14 7.54 -15.51
C ILE A 89 4.18 7.84 -16.65
N VAL A 90 3.98 6.90 -17.57
CA VAL A 90 3.07 7.10 -18.71
C VAL A 90 1.63 7.36 -18.23
N ILE A 91 1.12 6.57 -17.29
CA ILE A 91 -0.24 6.74 -16.75
C ILE A 91 -0.41 8.09 -16.07
N ALA A 92 0.56 8.54 -15.27
CA ALA A 92 0.50 9.83 -14.59
C ALA A 92 0.48 11.00 -15.59
N PHE A 93 1.32 10.94 -16.63
CA PHE A 93 1.37 11.98 -17.66
C PHE A 93 0.15 11.97 -18.58
N VAL A 94 -0.43 10.79 -18.87
CA VAL A 94 -1.69 10.67 -19.60
C VAL A 94 -2.85 11.23 -18.78
N ALA A 95 -2.93 10.89 -17.49
CA ALA A 95 -3.93 11.47 -16.60
C ALA A 95 -3.78 13.00 -16.52
N ALA A 96 -2.55 13.51 -16.42
CA ALA A 96 -2.28 14.94 -16.45
C ALA A 96 -2.75 15.60 -17.76
N ALA A 97 -2.45 14.99 -18.91
CA ALA A 97 -2.88 15.51 -20.23
C ALA A 97 -4.40 15.51 -20.44
N ILE A 98 -5.14 14.62 -19.76
CA ILE A 98 -6.61 14.62 -19.80
C ILE A 98 -7.18 15.72 -18.90
N LEU A 99 -6.51 15.99 -17.78
CA LEU A 99 -6.99 16.90 -16.75
C LEU A 99 -6.67 18.37 -17.02
N THR A 100 -5.44 18.64 -17.48
CA THR A 100 -5.02 19.98 -17.89
C THR A 100 -5.13 20.09 -19.40
N PRO A 101 -5.34 21.30 -19.95
CA PRO A 101 -5.03 21.55 -21.36
C PRO A 101 -3.60 21.12 -21.69
N PRO A 102 -3.24 20.97 -22.98
CA PRO A 102 -1.92 20.50 -23.42
C PRO A 102 -0.83 21.57 -23.20
N ASP A 103 -0.61 21.98 -21.95
CA ASP A 103 0.49 22.80 -21.47
C ASP A 103 1.50 21.94 -20.71
N ILE A 104 2.73 21.93 -21.21
CA ILE A 104 3.83 21.09 -20.71
C ILE A 104 4.16 21.43 -19.25
N ILE A 105 4.13 22.71 -18.87
CA ILE A 105 4.49 23.14 -17.51
C ILE A 105 3.44 22.62 -16.52
N SER A 106 2.16 22.83 -16.84
CA SER A 106 1.06 22.36 -16.00
C SER A 106 0.99 20.83 -15.95
N GLN A 107 1.26 20.15 -17.07
CA GLN A 107 1.26 18.69 -17.14
C GLN A 107 2.36 18.07 -16.26
N ILE A 108 3.58 18.63 -16.29
CA ILE A 108 4.67 18.19 -15.40
C ILE A 108 4.33 18.51 -13.94
N GLY A 109 3.78 19.70 -13.68
CA GLY A 109 3.35 20.13 -12.34
C GLY A 109 2.30 19.20 -11.72
N LEU A 110 1.43 18.60 -12.54
CA LEU A 110 0.41 17.63 -12.10
C LEU A 110 0.93 16.20 -12.02
N GLY A 111 1.75 15.79 -12.99
CA GLY A 111 2.29 14.43 -13.06
C GLY A 111 3.26 14.14 -11.92
N LEU A 112 4.08 15.12 -11.53
CA LEU A 112 5.07 14.98 -10.47
C LEU A 112 4.47 14.52 -9.12
N PRO A 113 3.43 15.17 -8.56
CA PRO A 113 2.82 14.70 -7.31
C PRO A 113 2.18 13.31 -7.42
N ILE A 114 1.61 12.93 -8.56
CA ILE A 114 1.10 11.56 -8.79
C ILE A 114 2.26 10.55 -8.74
N LEU A 115 3.41 10.89 -9.32
CA LEU A 115 4.60 10.03 -9.28
C LEU A 115 5.19 9.91 -7.87
N VAL A 116 5.21 11.01 -7.11
CA VAL A 116 5.61 10.99 -5.70
C VAL A 116 4.70 10.07 -4.89
N LEU A 117 3.37 10.14 -5.10
CA LEU A 117 2.42 9.24 -4.44
C LEU A 117 2.70 7.78 -4.81
N TYR A 118 2.98 7.50 -6.08
CA TYR A 118 3.34 6.16 -6.51
C TYR A 118 4.63 5.66 -5.83
N GLU A 119 5.65 6.50 -5.70
CA GLU A 119 6.89 6.13 -5.01
C GLU A 119 6.65 5.80 -3.53
N ILE A 120 5.87 6.64 -2.83
CA ILE A 120 5.46 6.40 -1.45
C ILE A 120 4.71 5.06 -1.34
N SER A 121 3.87 4.75 -2.33
CA SER A 121 3.13 3.48 -2.39
C SER A 121 4.06 2.27 -2.43
N ILE A 122 5.15 2.33 -3.20
CA ILE A 122 6.15 1.25 -3.29
C ILE A 122 6.84 1.05 -1.95
N VAL A 123 7.21 2.13 -1.26
CA VAL A 123 7.86 2.06 0.05
C VAL A 123 6.93 1.42 1.08
N LEU A 124 5.66 1.83 1.11
CA LEU A 124 4.66 1.25 2.00
C LEU A 124 4.39 -0.23 1.70
N ALA A 125 4.32 -0.61 0.42
CA ALA A 125 4.19 -2.00 -0.01
C ALA A 125 5.37 -2.85 0.47
N ARG A 126 6.61 -2.35 0.33
CA ARG A 126 7.82 -3.05 0.84
C ARG A 126 7.77 -3.26 2.36
N MET A 127 7.31 -2.25 3.11
CA MET A 127 7.14 -2.39 4.57
C MET A 127 6.07 -3.43 4.92
N ALA A 128 4.97 -3.46 4.17
CA ALA A 128 3.90 -4.43 4.35
C ALA A 128 4.37 -5.87 4.07
N GLU A 129 5.14 -6.07 2.99
CA GLU A 129 5.76 -7.36 2.66
C GLU A 129 6.70 -7.85 3.75
N LYS A 130 7.60 -6.99 4.24
CA LYS A 130 8.52 -7.36 5.32
C LYS A 130 7.78 -7.75 6.60
N LYS A 131 6.67 -7.07 6.91
CA LYS A 131 5.83 -7.38 8.08
C LYS A 131 5.11 -8.72 7.94
N ARG A 132 4.72 -9.11 6.71
CA ARG A 132 4.14 -10.43 6.42
C ARG A 132 5.18 -11.53 6.60
N ALA A 133 6.36 -11.38 5.99
CA ALA A 133 7.46 -12.34 6.11
C ALA A 133 7.88 -12.60 7.57
N LYS A 134 7.92 -11.53 8.39
CA LYS A 134 8.23 -11.68 9.84
C LYS A 134 7.17 -12.49 10.59
N ARG A 135 5.88 -12.34 10.24
CA ARG A 135 4.80 -13.10 10.88
C ARG A 135 4.84 -14.58 10.49
N GLU A 136 5.11 -14.87 9.23
CA GLU A 136 5.25 -16.26 8.76
C GLU A 136 6.40 -16.95 9.49
N GLN A 137 7.53 -16.27 9.69
CA GLN A 137 8.66 -16.80 10.48
C GLN A 137 8.31 -17.03 11.97
N GLU A 138 7.62 -16.07 12.61
CA GLU A 138 7.17 -16.23 14.01
C GLU A 138 6.15 -17.38 14.16
N GLU A 139 5.31 -17.63 13.16
CA GLU A 139 4.36 -18.75 13.14
C GLU A 139 5.08 -20.09 12.93
N GLU A 140 6.07 -20.16 12.02
CA GLU A 140 6.91 -21.34 11.82
C GLU A 140 7.76 -21.67 13.06
N GLU A 141 8.35 -20.66 13.72
CA GLU A 141 9.12 -20.85 14.97
C GLU A 141 8.24 -21.43 16.08
N LYS A 142 7.03 -20.89 16.28
CA LYS A 142 6.06 -21.41 17.26
C LYS A 142 5.61 -22.82 16.93
N LEU A 143 5.36 -23.12 15.65
CA LEU A 143 4.98 -24.47 15.21
C LEU A 143 6.12 -25.46 15.50
N ASN A 144 7.36 -25.10 15.18
CA ASN A 144 8.54 -25.93 15.44
C ASN A 144 8.79 -26.14 16.95
N GLU A 145 8.51 -25.14 17.79
CA GLU A 145 8.61 -25.26 19.25
C GLU A 145 7.55 -26.21 19.80
N VAL A 146 6.31 -26.14 19.31
CA VAL A 146 5.23 -27.07 19.68
C VAL A 146 5.57 -28.50 19.27
N LEU A 147 6.05 -28.71 18.03
CA LEU A 147 6.42 -30.04 17.52
C LEU A 147 7.53 -30.69 18.37
N LYS A 148 8.57 -29.92 18.75
CA LYS A 148 9.65 -30.39 19.62
C LYS A 148 9.20 -30.71 21.05
N GLY A 149 8.16 -30.04 21.55
CA GLY A 149 7.59 -30.30 22.87
C GLY A 149 6.84 -31.63 22.95
N THR A 150 6.22 -32.07 21.84
CA THR A 150 5.47 -33.34 21.78
C THR A 150 6.35 -34.59 21.76
N ASP A 151 7.59 -34.51 21.26
CA ASP A 151 8.50 -35.67 21.18
C ASP A 151 9.16 -36.00 22.54
N GLY A 152 9.04 -35.11 23.54
CA GLY A 152 9.65 -35.29 24.86
C GLY A 152 8.84 -36.10 25.88
N GLU A 153 7.55 -36.35 25.63
CA GLU A 153 6.62 -36.93 26.63
C GLU A 153 6.40 -38.45 26.48
N GLN A 154 7.00 -39.12 25.49
CA GLN A 154 6.75 -40.57 25.23
C GLN A 154 7.94 -41.52 25.50
N ALA A 155 9.05 -41.05 26.05
CA ALA A 155 10.23 -41.88 26.32
C ALA A 155 10.51 -42.07 27.81
N THR A 156 9.50 -42.45 28.61
CA THR A 156 9.78 -43.05 29.93
C THR A 156 8.67 -44.03 30.32
N SER A 157 9.05 -45.31 30.41
CA SER A 157 8.42 -46.44 31.13
C SER A 157 8.03 -47.63 30.26
N THR A 158 9.03 -48.41 29.83
CA THR A 158 8.90 -49.88 29.85
C THR A 158 10.31 -50.45 29.95
N ASP A 159 10.75 -50.67 31.18
CA ASP A 159 11.94 -51.45 31.50
C ASP A 159 11.63 -52.93 31.19
N PRO A 160 12.41 -53.67 30.38
CA PRO A 160 12.10 -55.05 30.02
C PRO A 160 12.76 -56.12 30.91
N ASP A 161 13.27 -55.77 32.10
CA ASP A 161 14.06 -56.69 32.94
C ASP A 161 13.51 -56.85 34.38
N ASP A 162 12.23 -57.18 34.53
CA ASP A 162 11.71 -57.80 35.77
C ASP A 162 11.16 -59.19 35.41
N ASP A 163 12.06 -60.16 35.36
CA ASP A 163 11.74 -61.59 35.40
C ASP A 163 11.16 -61.87 36.79
N ASP A 164 9.85 -62.14 36.87
CA ASP A 164 9.21 -62.54 38.11
C ASP A 164 9.73 -63.91 38.53
N ASN A 165 10.81 -63.89 39.32
CA ASN A 165 11.36 -65.02 40.06
C ASN A 165 10.26 -65.60 40.97
N PHE A 166 9.52 -66.56 40.41
CA PHE A 166 8.49 -67.32 41.10
C PHE A 166 9.21 -68.22 42.12
N ASP A 167 9.22 -67.80 43.38
CA ASP A 167 9.80 -68.56 44.48
C ASP A 167 8.99 -69.85 44.65
N GLU A 168 9.57 -70.95 44.18
CA GLU A 168 9.05 -72.30 44.24
C GLU A 168 9.19 -72.83 45.68
N THR A 169 8.45 -72.24 46.63
CA THR A 169 8.40 -72.74 48.01
C THR A 169 7.14 -73.57 48.25
N ASP A 170 7.32 -74.86 47.99
CA ASP A 170 6.98 -75.95 48.91
C ASP A 170 5.51 -76.06 49.38
N PHE A 171 4.66 -76.58 48.49
CA PHE A 171 3.36 -77.15 48.85
C PHE A 171 3.43 -78.68 48.80
N ASN A 172 4.38 -79.27 49.54
CA ASN A 172 4.43 -80.70 49.77
C ASN A 172 4.84 -81.03 51.21
N ASP A 173 3.91 -80.85 52.16
CA ASP A 173 3.85 -81.73 53.32
C ASP A 173 2.44 -81.83 53.92
N THR A 174 2.24 -82.88 54.69
CA THR A 174 1.10 -83.79 54.73
C THR A 174 0.08 -83.52 55.86
N ARG A 175 -1.22 -83.71 55.57
CA ARG A 175 -2.14 -84.59 56.33
C ARG A 175 -3.55 -84.69 55.73
#